data_AF-A0A835G3R7-F1
#
_entry.id   AF-A0A835G3R7-F1
#
_cell.length_a   1.000
_cell.length_b   1.000
_cell.length_c   1.000
_cell.angle_alpha   90.00
_cell.angle_beta   90.00
_cell.angle_gamma   90.00
#
_symmetry.space_group_name_H-M   'P 1'
#
loop_
_entity.id
_entity.type
_entity.pdbx_description
1 polymer ?
#
loop_
_entity_poly.entity_id
_entity_poly.type
_entity_poly.pdbx_seq_one_letter_code
_entity_poly.pdbx_strand_id
1 'polypeptide(L)'
;VKTSIIYPATEKHIAKFSQQELHIVLETPELYQKLTLPHLEKEQFNLQWVYNILEGKSEQDRVVYDNKCEKDGFVLVPDLKWDGLTKETLYLLAIVRRRGIKSLRDLDDSHLPLLKRVRDEGKKKIFEKYNVPASQLRVYLHYQPSFYHLHIHFTYLRHEAPGIYAEKSHLLDTVIDNIEMKPDYYQKATLPFTIREMDNIFNIYETNGHVQRIKQDKKEKMLIENVFIELRSRLRSCNVFITTGVDFTKNCSLKISIQTNCIVLNYYKDKDDKPKRRDSLSSIESLSDWCSDEEGEVSTVIPVRQFCKIIPNSMSCLKIDKSTISFRLLTEPKNGGNFYKELLSTNNMENSTKRSILKLNVKAGEALQLTCANCCNVVSVDNVKFDRILELPTANLDILTFFVVNNTILSDKTNKFNATRPVYHCNRCLAWLGLKDKDTVKLFNSEIRISHNDTESVIFAHKNEEDIHTDDFIYTIESMTREFNLGFQYTVMCKLVLECTVSAVKKQYLLIWVMDKELQVLRNNMQTILLEDRIELHSTTVTKILFKVEFCMNEEVVSWVSDPGVVTTEISKGMFNNGLAHLEKMSQKVPECFRNTNGYCLMVAHKICSTSCAVELRSWAIPPTMME
;
A
#
# COMPACT_ATOMS: atom_id res chain seq x y z
N VAL A 1 -5.50 -26.55 5.37
CA VAL A 1 -6.27 -25.34 5.00
C VAL A 1 -7.36 -25.78 4.04
N LYS A 2 -8.65 -25.53 4.36
CA LYS A 2 -9.76 -25.81 3.43
C LYS A 2 -9.81 -24.66 2.42
N THR A 3 -9.76 -24.98 1.12
CA THR A 3 -9.67 -23.99 0.05
C THR A 3 -10.82 -24.19 -0.93
N SER A 4 -11.64 -23.16 -1.12
CA SER A 4 -12.72 -23.12 -2.12
C SER A 4 -12.35 -22.09 -3.19
N ILE A 5 -12.40 -22.45 -4.47
CA ILE A 5 -12.04 -21.59 -5.60
C ILE A 5 -13.29 -21.34 -6.45
N ILE A 6 -13.56 -20.07 -6.77
CA ILE A 6 -14.62 -19.66 -7.70
C ILE A 6 -13.93 -19.00 -8.90
N TYR A 7 -14.03 -19.63 -10.08
CA TYR A 7 -13.44 -19.11 -11.31
C TYR A 7 -14.33 -19.44 -12.53
N PRO A 8 -14.68 -18.46 -13.38
CA PRO A 8 -14.44 -17.02 -13.20
C PRO A 8 -15.35 -16.42 -12.12
N ALA A 9 -14.78 -15.58 -11.25
CA ALA A 9 -15.58 -14.81 -10.29
C ALA A 9 -16.38 -13.73 -11.02
N THR A 10 -17.69 -13.68 -10.79
CA THR A 10 -18.58 -12.64 -11.33
C THR A 10 -18.77 -11.54 -10.29
N GLU A 11 -19.28 -10.37 -10.67
CA GLU A 11 -19.61 -9.30 -9.70
C GLU A 11 -20.56 -9.78 -8.60
N LYS A 12 -21.51 -10.67 -8.92
CA LYS A 12 -22.39 -11.31 -7.93
C LYS A 12 -21.61 -12.14 -6.90
N HIS A 13 -20.54 -12.82 -7.33
CA HIS A 13 -19.67 -13.56 -6.41
C HIS A 13 -18.88 -12.61 -5.52
N ILE A 14 -18.28 -11.55 -6.08
CA ILE A 14 -17.54 -10.54 -5.31
C ILE A 14 -18.46 -9.90 -4.27
N ALA A 15 -19.61 -9.37 -4.70
CA ALA A 15 -20.61 -8.80 -3.82
C ALA A 15 -21.03 -9.77 -2.70
N LYS A 16 -21.22 -11.07 -3.00
CA LYS A 16 -21.62 -12.03 -1.97
C LYS A 16 -20.58 -12.21 -0.85
N PHE A 17 -19.29 -12.07 -1.16
CA PHE A 17 -18.19 -12.32 -0.21
C PHE A 17 -17.52 -11.04 0.33
N SER A 18 -17.84 -9.86 -0.22
CA SER A 18 -17.43 -8.57 0.33
C SER A 18 -18.09 -8.30 1.69
N GLN A 19 -17.38 -7.62 2.60
CA GLN A 19 -17.95 -7.08 3.83
C GLN A 19 -19.02 -6.03 3.49
N GLN A 20 -20.18 -6.10 4.13
CA GLN A 20 -21.35 -5.27 3.83
C GLN A 20 -22.11 -4.93 5.09
N GLU A 21 -22.71 -3.74 5.08
CA GLU A 21 -23.70 -3.35 6.08
C GLU A 21 -24.94 -4.24 5.99
N LEU A 22 -25.42 -4.66 7.15
CA LEU A 22 -26.57 -5.55 7.32
C LEU A 22 -27.72 -4.78 7.94
N HIS A 23 -28.90 -4.95 7.36
CA HIS A 23 -30.14 -4.36 7.84
C HIS A 23 -31.12 -5.44 8.20
N ILE A 24 -31.91 -5.24 9.27
CA ILE A 24 -33.02 -6.12 9.62
C ILE A 24 -34.32 -5.56 9.03
N VAL A 25 -35.08 -6.41 8.35
CA VAL A 25 -36.39 -6.09 7.81
C VAL A 25 -37.45 -6.91 8.53
N LEU A 26 -38.51 -6.25 8.98
CA LEU A 26 -39.71 -6.89 9.54
C LEU A 26 -40.75 -7.01 8.44
N GLU A 27 -40.74 -8.12 7.71
CA GLU A 27 -41.62 -8.28 6.55
C GLU A 27 -43.01 -8.78 6.94
N THR A 28 -44.01 -7.92 6.78
CA THR A 28 -45.42 -8.30 6.96
C THR A 28 -45.94 -9.10 5.74
N PRO A 29 -47.09 -9.78 5.85
CA PRO A 29 -47.73 -10.44 4.71
C PRO A 29 -47.91 -9.54 3.49
N GLU A 30 -48.28 -8.28 3.72
CA GLU A 30 -48.49 -7.29 2.65
C GLU A 30 -47.17 -6.94 1.96
N LEU A 31 -46.07 -6.81 2.72
CA LEU A 31 -44.74 -6.55 2.16
C LEU A 31 -44.23 -7.75 1.35
N TYR A 32 -44.47 -8.97 1.83
CA TYR A 32 -44.13 -10.17 1.06
C TYR A 32 -44.85 -10.17 -0.30
N GLN A 33 -46.17 -9.94 -0.30
CA GLN A 33 -46.97 -9.94 -1.53
C GLN A 33 -46.62 -8.81 -2.49
N LYS A 34 -46.31 -7.61 -1.97
CA LYS A 34 -46.04 -6.42 -2.80
C LYS A 34 -44.60 -6.29 -3.26
N LEU A 35 -43.64 -6.72 -2.45
CA LEU A 35 -42.20 -6.44 -2.67
C LEU A 35 -41.42 -7.72 -2.94
N THR A 36 -41.46 -8.67 -2.01
CA THR A 36 -40.60 -9.86 -2.07
C THR A 36 -41.04 -10.84 -3.14
N LEU A 37 -42.30 -11.30 -3.14
CA LEU A 37 -42.79 -12.29 -4.09
C LEU A 37 -42.58 -11.85 -5.56
N PRO A 38 -42.91 -10.60 -5.97
CA PRO A 38 -42.63 -10.13 -7.32
C PRO A 38 -41.12 -10.11 -7.65
N HIS A 39 -40.26 -9.81 -6.68
CA HIS A 39 -38.81 -9.88 -6.86
C HIS A 39 -38.33 -11.31 -7.11
N LEU A 40 -38.85 -12.28 -6.35
CA LEU A 40 -38.49 -13.70 -6.49
C LEU A 40 -38.89 -14.28 -7.84
N GLU A 41 -40.09 -13.92 -8.32
CA GLU A 41 -40.58 -14.34 -9.64
C GLU A 41 -39.71 -13.78 -10.77
N LYS A 42 -39.15 -12.58 -10.58
CA LYS A 42 -38.23 -11.93 -11.54
C LYS A 42 -36.82 -12.53 -11.54
N GLU A 43 -36.27 -12.89 -10.38
CA GLU A 43 -34.87 -13.34 -10.25
C GLU A 43 -34.57 -14.71 -10.89
N GLN A 44 -35.59 -15.55 -11.16
CA GLN A 44 -35.48 -16.86 -11.81
C GLN A 44 -34.26 -17.70 -11.36
N PHE A 45 -34.24 -18.10 -10.09
CA PHE A 45 -33.15 -18.91 -9.53
C PHE A 45 -32.98 -20.26 -10.28
N ASN A 46 -31.74 -20.59 -10.66
CA ASN A 46 -31.44 -21.89 -11.26
C ASN A 46 -31.45 -23.00 -10.19
N LEU A 47 -32.54 -23.78 -10.15
CA LEU A 47 -32.73 -24.91 -9.25
C LEU A 47 -32.32 -26.26 -9.87
N GLN A 48 -31.69 -26.28 -11.05
CA GLN A 48 -31.40 -27.53 -11.76
C GLN A 48 -30.50 -28.48 -10.94
N TRP A 49 -29.55 -27.93 -10.18
CA TRP A 49 -28.69 -28.72 -9.31
C TRP A 49 -29.48 -29.44 -8.20
N VAL A 50 -30.53 -28.80 -7.66
CA VAL A 50 -31.45 -29.40 -6.68
C VAL A 50 -32.18 -30.58 -7.31
N TYR A 51 -32.73 -30.38 -8.51
CA TYR A 51 -33.46 -31.43 -9.22
C TYR A 51 -32.55 -32.60 -9.62
N ASN A 52 -31.30 -32.32 -9.99
CA ASN A 52 -30.33 -33.38 -10.29
C ASN A 52 -30.06 -34.28 -9.08
N ILE A 53 -29.99 -33.73 -7.86
CA ILE A 53 -29.84 -34.54 -6.63
C ILE A 53 -31.12 -35.38 -6.39
N LEU A 54 -32.30 -34.76 -6.47
CA LEU A 54 -33.57 -35.43 -6.22
C LEU A 54 -33.89 -36.54 -7.23
N GLU A 55 -33.49 -36.35 -8.50
CA GLU A 55 -33.71 -37.27 -9.62
C GLU A 55 -32.63 -38.36 -9.74
N GLY A 56 -31.62 -38.37 -8.88
CA GLY A 56 -30.58 -39.40 -8.88
C GLY A 56 -29.42 -39.14 -9.85
N LYS A 57 -29.30 -37.93 -10.41
CA LYS A 57 -28.32 -37.58 -11.46
C LYS A 57 -26.98 -37.08 -10.92
N SER A 58 -26.94 -36.52 -9.70
CA SER A 58 -25.72 -35.97 -9.10
C SER A 58 -25.62 -36.25 -7.59
N GLU A 59 -24.40 -36.29 -7.06
CA GLU A 59 -24.08 -36.43 -5.62
C GLU A 59 -24.65 -37.68 -4.92
N GLN A 60 -24.95 -38.73 -5.68
CA GLN A 60 -25.59 -39.95 -5.16
C GLN A 60 -24.69 -40.74 -4.19
N ASP A 61 -23.38 -40.66 -4.38
CA ASP A 61 -22.36 -41.24 -3.51
C ASP A 61 -22.35 -40.60 -2.10
N ARG A 62 -22.82 -39.35 -1.98
CA ARG A 62 -22.83 -38.60 -0.72
C ARG A 62 -24.15 -38.72 0.05
N VAL A 63 -25.21 -39.25 -0.57
CA VAL A 63 -26.54 -39.35 0.05
C VAL A 63 -26.49 -40.15 1.36
N VAL A 64 -27.04 -39.58 2.42
CA VAL A 64 -27.16 -40.24 3.74
C VAL A 64 -28.46 -41.02 3.83
N TYR A 65 -29.53 -40.43 3.34
CA TYR A 65 -30.85 -41.03 3.36
C TYR A 65 -31.69 -40.47 2.22
N ASP A 66 -32.51 -41.33 1.62
CA ASP A 66 -33.41 -40.95 0.53
C ASP A 66 -34.78 -41.59 0.74
N ASN A 67 -35.75 -40.78 1.17
CA ASN A 67 -37.15 -41.16 1.19
C ASN A 67 -37.78 -40.84 -0.17
N LYS A 68 -38.15 -41.89 -0.91
CA LYS A 68 -38.67 -41.79 -2.28
C LYS A 68 -40.13 -41.32 -2.40
N CYS A 69 -40.82 -41.04 -1.31
CA CYS A 69 -42.20 -40.54 -1.35
C CYS A 69 -42.27 -39.20 -2.11
N GLU A 70 -43.13 -39.08 -3.12
CA GLU A 70 -43.20 -37.85 -3.93
C GLU A 70 -43.76 -36.66 -3.16
N LYS A 71 -44.75 -36.89 -2.29
CA LYS A 71 -45.44 -35.84 -1.54
C LYS A 71 -44.73 -35.44 -0.25
N ASP A 72 -44.31 -36.44 0.52
CA ASP A 72 -43.78 -36.25 1.89
C ASP A 72 -42.34 -36.78 2.04
N GLY A 73 -41.64 -37.07 0.94
CA GLY A 73 -40.26 -37.55 0.95
C GLY A 73 -39.23 -36.43 0.80
N PHE A 74 -37.97 -36.78 1.08
CA PHE A 74 -36.83 -35.88 1.04
C PHE A 74 -35.52 -36.68 0.84
N VAL A 75 -34.48 -35.98 0.42
CA VAL A 75 -33.11 -36.51 0.34
C VAL A 75 -32.25 -35.77 1.36
N LEU A 76 -31.55 -36.52 2.21
CA LEU A 76 -30.60 -36.00 3.20
C LEU A 76 -29.17 -36.16 2.65
N VAL A 77 -28.49 -35.03 2.45
CA VAL A 77 -27.14 -34.97 1.89
C VAL A 77 -26.21 -34.10 2.74
N PRO A 78 -24.90 -34.36 2.79
CA PRO A 78 -23.92 -33.45 3.39
C PRO A 78 -23.89 -32.11 2.66
N ASP A 79 -23.88 -31.01 3.40
CA ASP A 79 -23.76 -29.67 2.81
C ASP A 79 -22.35 -29.45 2.25
N LEU A 80 -22.22 -28.59 1.23
CA LEU A 80 -20.94 -28.22 0.63
C LEU A 80 -19.95 -27.61 1.65
N LYS A 81 -20.46 -27.01 2.72
CA LYS A 81 -19.67 -26.41 3.81
C LYS A 81 -19.02 -27.44 4.72
N TRP A 82 -19.47 -28.69 4.72
CA TRP A 82 -18.88 -29.74 5.55
C TRP A 82 -17.94 -30.65 4.74
N ASP A 83 -16.80 -30.99 5.32
CA ASP A 83 -15.80 -31.88 4.70
C ASP A 83 -16.12 -33.37 4.90
N GLY A 84 -17.11 -33.70 5.75
CA GLY A 84 -17.47 -35.08 6.07
C GLY A 84 -16.50 -35.77 7.03
N LEU A 85 -15.48 -35.06 7.54
CA LEU A 85 -14.41 -35.65 8.37
C LEU A 85 -14.72 -35.53 9.86
N THR A 86 -15.04 -34.32 10.32
CA THR A 86 -15.19 -34.04 11.76
C THR A 86 -16.66 -33.95 12.14
N LYS A 87 -17.05 -34.67 13.21
CA LYS A 87 -18.41 -34.64 13.75
C LYS A 87 -18.78 -33.26 14.31
N GLU A 88 -17.80 -32.54 14.84
CA GLU A 88 -17.97 -31.22 15.45
C GLU A 88 -18.38 -30.14 14.45
N THR A 89 -18.16 -30.37 13.15
CA THR A 89 -18.56 -29.47 12.06
C THR A 89 -19.67 -30.06 11.18
N LEU A 90 -20.34 -31.12 11.67
CA LEU A 90 -21.41 -31.80 10.93
C LEU A 90 -22.47 -30.81 10.46
N TYR A 91 -22.70 -30.85 9.14
CA TYR A 91 -23.66 -30.02 8.44
C TYR A 91 -24.30 -30.84 7.31
N LEU A 92 -25.60 -31.10 7.43
CA LEU A 92 -26.40 -31.81 6.44
C LEU A 92 -27.59 -30.94 6.01
N LEU A 93 -28.10 -31.26 4.83
CA LEU A 93 -29.23 -30.59 4.20
C LEU A 93 -30.27 -31.63 3.82
N ALA A 94 -31.50 -31.46 4.28
CA ALA A 94 -32.65 -32.23 3.82
C ALA A 94 -33.37 -31.42 2.72
N ILE A 95 -33.37 -31.93 1.50
CA ILE A 95 -34.03 -31.32 0.34
C ILE A 95 -35.33 -32.09 0.09
N VAL A 96 -36.48 -31.41 0.16
CA VAL A 96 -37.79 -32.09 0.00
C VAL A 96 -38.04 -32.47 -1.46
N ARG A 97 -38.79 -33.54 -1.71
CA ARG A 97 -39.13 -33.97 -3.08
C ARG A 97 -40.24 -33.14 -3.71
N ARG A 98 -41.23 -32.75 -2.89
CA ARG A 98 -42.37 -31.93 -3.32
C ARG A 98 -41.88 -30.60 -3.88
N ARG A 99 -42.22 -30.33 -5.14
CA ARG A 99 -41.86 -29.08 -5.83
C ARG A 99 -42.85 -27.97 -5.47
N GLY A 100 -42.44 -26.72 -5.69
CA GLY A 100 -43.30 -25.54 -5.55
C GLY A 100 -43.35 -24.91 -4.15
N ILE A 101 -42.73 -25.53 -3.15
CA ILE A 101 -42.58 -24.94 -1.81
C ILE A 101 -41.29 -24.12 -1.78
N LYS A 102 -41.40 -22.80 -1.83
CA LYS A 102 -40.25 -21.90 -2.01
C LYS A 102 -39.56 -21.55 -0.70
N SER A 103 -40.32 -21.28 0.36
CA SER A 103 -39.82 -20.81 1.65
C SER A 103 -40.86 -21.07 2.75
N LEU A 104 -40.62 -20.53 3.96
CA LEU A 104 -41.58 -20.56 5.07
C LEU A 104 -42.97 -20.03 4.68
N ARG A 105 -43.06 -19.03 3.79
CA ARG A 105 -44.31 -18.40 3.37
C ARG A 105 -45.29 -19.36 2.67
N ASP A 106 -44.78 -20.45 2.11
CA ASP A 106 -45.58 -21.46 1.41
C ASP A 106 -46.01 -22.62 2.35
N LEU A 107 -45.57 -22.63 3.62
CA LEU A 107 -45.90 -23.70 4.57
C LEU A 107 -47.27 -23.51 5.22
N ASP A 108 -48.04 -24.59 5.27
CA ASP A 108 -49.36 -24.68 5.90
C ASP A 108 -49.54 -26.08 6.55
N ASP A 109 -50.72 -26.33 7.10
CA ASP A 109 -51.08 -27.60 7.74
C ASP A 109 -50.93 -28.84 6.83
N SER A 110 -51.14 -28.68 5.52
CA SER A 110 -50.96 -29.75 4.54
C SER A 110 -49.51 -30.25 4.45
N HIS A 111 -48.55 -29.47 4.95
CA HIS A 111 -47.13 -29.79 4.95
C HIS A 111 -46.64 -30.42 6.27
N LEU A 112 -47.47 -30.47 7.32
CA LEU A 112 -47.10 -31.07 8.61
C LEU A 112 -46.57 -32.51 8.51
N PRO A 113 -47.17 -33.42 7.71
CA PRO A 113 -46.64 -34.78 7.56
C PRO A 113 -45.21 -34.81 7.01
N LEU A 114 -44.91 -33.97 6.02
CA LEU A 114 -43.57 -33.81 5.45
C LEU A 114 -42.58 -33.27 6.50
N LEU A 115 -42.94 -32.19 7.21
CA LEU A 115 -42.06 -31.55 8.19
C LEU A 115 -41.72 -32.48 9.36
N LYS A 116 -42.73 -33.16 9.92
CA LYS A 116 -42.54 -34.16 10.99
C LYS A 116 -41.69 -35.32 10.51
N ARG A 117 -41.89 -35.79 9.28
CA ARG A 117 -41.09 -36.87 8.70
C ARG A 117 -39.63 -36.47 8.54
N VAL A 118 -39.36 -35.28 7.98
CA VAL A 118 -37.99 -34.75 7.88
C VAL A 118 -37.32 -34.68 9.26
N ARG A 119 -38.04 -34.17 10.27
CA ARG A 119 -37.54 -34.11 11.65
C ARG A 119 -37.17 -35.49 12.19
N ASP A 120 -38.10 -36.43 12.13
CA ASP A 120 -38.01 -37.71 12.84
C ASP A 120 -37.08 -38.68 12.11
N GLU A 121 -37.27 -38.85 10.79
CA GLU A 121 -36.40 -39.71 9.97
C GLU A 121 -35.00 -39.11 9.83
N GLY A 122 -34.89 -37.78 9.68
CA GLY A 122 -33.60 -37.08 9.61
C GLY A 122 -32.77 -37.28 10.88
N LYS A 123 -33.33 -36.97 12.06
CA LYS A 123 -32.66 -37.18 13.36
C LYS A 123 -32.24 -38.65 13.54
N LYS A 124 -33.12 -39.60 13.21
CA LYS A 124 -32.84 -41.05 13.27
C LYS A 124 -31.66 -41.45 12.38
N LYS A 125 -31.67 -41.04 11.11
CA LYS A 125 -30.64 -41.43 10.14
C LYS A 125 -29.28 -40.81 10.44
N ILE A 126 -29.27 -39.60 11.00
CA ILE A 126 -28.04 -38.95 11.48
C ILE A 126 -27.46 -39.70 12.68
N PHE A 127 -28.31 -40.13 13.61
CA PHE A 127 -27.86 -40.95 14.73
C PHE A 127 -27.28 -42.29 14.26
N GLU A 128 -27.96 -43.00 13.36
CA GLU A 128 -27.50 -44.28 12.80
C GLU A 128 -26.15 -44.17 12.09
N LYS A 129 -25.92 -43.10 11.30
CA LYS A 129 -24.70 -42.95 10.48
C LYS A 129 -23.54 -42.32 11.23
N TYR A 130 -23.79 -41.33 12.08
CA TYR A 130 -22.75 -40.47 12.68
C TYR A 130 -22.71 -40.53 14.21
N ASN A 131 -23.59 -41.33 14.84
CA ASN A 131 -23.71 -41.45 16.29
C ASN A 131 -23.88 -40.08 16.98
N VAL A 132 -24.69 -39.19 16.40
CA VAL A 132 -25.03 -37.87 16.95
C VAL A 132 -26.46 -37.91 17.50
N PRO A 133 -26.66 -37.82 18.83
CA PRO A 133 -27.98 -37.76 19.43
C PRO A 133 -28.80 -36.57 18.94
N ALA A 134 -30.12 -36.75 18.87
CA ALA A 134 -31.05 -35.68 18.46
C ALA A 134 -30.93 -34.40 19.31
N SER A 135 -30.63 -34.51 20.60
CA SER A 135 -30.42 -33.37 21.51
C SER A 135 -29.15 -32.56 21.22
N GLN A 136 -28.24 -33.10 20.40
CA GLN A 136 -27.03 -32.41 19.95
C GLN A 136 -27.16 -31.87 18.52
N LEU A 137 -28.37 -31.85 17.95
CA LEU A 137 -28.63 -31.31 16.62
C LEU A 137 -29.45 -30.02 16.70
N ARG A 138 -28.98 -29.00 15.97
CA ARG A 138 -29.77 -27.81 15.62
C ARG A 138 -30.43 -28.08 14.27
N VAL A 139 -31.76 -28.14 14.23
CA VAL A 139 -32.53 -28.42 13.01
C VAL A 139 -33.41 -27.21 12.68
N TYR A 140 -33.19 -26.59 11.51
CA TYR A 140 -33.75 -25.27 11.22
C TYR A 140 -33.90 -24.97 9.73
N LEU A 141 -34.71 -23.95 9.42
CA LEU A 141 -34.91 -23.39 8.08
C LEU A 141 -34.38 -21.96 8.03
N HIS A 142 -33.98 -21.49 6.85
CA HIS A 142 -33.58 -20.10 6.64
C HIS A 142 -34.75 -19.25 6.12
N TYR A 143 -34.84 -18.01 6.59
CA TYR A 143 -35.63 -16.94 5.99
C TYR A 143 -34.80 -15.65 5.89
N GLN A 144 -34.52 -15.09 4.70
CA GLN A 144 -34.73 -15.66 3.37
C GLN A 144 -33.79 -16.87 3.10
N PRO A 145 -34.24 -17.90 2.35
CA PRO A 145 -33.40 -19.03 1.98
C PRO A 145 -32.36 -18.65 0.91
N SER A 146 -31.29 -19.45 0.80
CA SER A 146 -30.26 -19.21 -0.25
C SER A 146 -30.70 -19.66 -1.65
N PHE A 147 -31.73 -20.51 -1.74
CA PHE A 147 -32.39 -20.93 -2.96
C PHE A 147 -33.84 -21.29 -2.62
N TYR A 148 -34.77 -21.01 -3.54
CA TYR A 148 -36.21 -21.09 -3.29
C TYR A 148 -36.80 -22.46 -3.62
N HIS A 149 -36.28 -23.47 -2.95
CA HIS A 149 -36.84 -24.83 -2.85
C HIS A 149 -36.65 -25.28 -1.41
N LEU A 150 -37.73 -25.68 -0.74
CA LEU A 150 -37.73 -25.96 0.69
C LEU A 150 -36.62 -26.94 1.08
N HIS A 151 -35.80 -26.52 2.03
CA HIS A 151 -34.71 -27.32 2.56
C HIS A 151 -34.54 -27.04 4.05
N ILE A 152 -34.14 -28.08 4.78
CA ILE A 152 -33.95 -28.04 6.23
C ILE A 152 -32.48 -28.33 6.53
N HIS A 153 -31.87 -27.50 7.35
CA HIS A 153 -30.49 -27.62 7.81
C HIS A 153 -30.43 -28.48 9.07
N PHE A 154 -29.48 -29.40 9.12
CA PHE A 154 -29.14 -30.19 10.31
C PHE A 154 -27.68 -29.93 10.64
N THR A 155 -27.41 -29.23 11.74
CA THR A 155 -26.04 -28.94 12.18
C THR A 155 -25.78 -29.47 13.58
N TYR A 156 -24.54 -29.83 13.86
CA TYR A 156 -24.13 -30.14 15.24
C TYR A 156 -24.30 -28.89 16.11
N LEU A 157 -24.86 -29.03 17.32
CA LEU A 157 -25.25 -27.90 18.15
C LEU A 157 -24.07 -26.97 18.50
N ARG A 158 -22.88 -27.55 18.70
CA ARG A 158 -21.63 -26.80 18.98
C ARG A 158 -21.06 -26.11 17.74
N HIS A 159 -21.49 -26.50 16.54
CA HIS A 159 -21.01 -25.88 15.31
C HIS A 159 -21.62 -24.47 15.16
N GLU A 160 -20.75 -23.47 15.10
CA GLU A 160 -21.10 -22.08 14.77
C GLU A 160 -21.22 -21.93 13.24
N ALA A 161 -22.21 -22.63 12.67
CA ALA A 161 -22.51 -22.58 11.25
C ALA A 161 -22.97 -21.16 10.82
N PRO A 162 -22.57 -20.66 9.64
CA PRO A 162 -23.12 -19.42 9.11
C PRO A 162 -24.64 -19.52 8.91
N GLY A 163 -25.39 -18.56 9.47
CA GLY A 163 -26.85 -18.46 9.34
C GLY A 163 -27.67 -19.12 10.46
N ILE A 164 -27.06 -19.52 11.57
CA ILE A 164 -27.75 -20.10 12.75
C ILE A 164 -28.39 -19.07 13.69
N TYR A 165 -28.25 -17.79 13.39
CA TYR A 165 -28.70 -16.71 14.27
C TYR A 165 -30.22 -16.51 14.15
N ALA A 166 -30.81 -15.84 15.15
CA ALA A 166 -32.27 -15.72 15.31
C ALA A 166 -32.93 -14.92 14.19
N GLU A 167 -32.21 -13.98 13.59
CA GLU A 167 -32.66 -13.12 12.48
C GLU A 167 -32.66 -13.81 11.11
N LYS A 168 -32.38 -15.12 11.07
CA LYS A 168 -32.37 -15.91 9.84
C LYS A 168 -32.87 -17.34 10.03
N SER A 169 -32.52 -17.98 11.13
CA SER A 169 -32.86 -19.38 11.38
C SER A 169 -34.17 -19.53 12.15
N HIS A 170 -35.01 -20.45 11.69
CA HIS A 170 -36.24 -20.84 12.35
C HIS A 170 -36.19 -22.33 12.68
N LEU A 171 -36.22 -22.69 13.97
CA LEU A 171 -36.16 -24.07 14.41
C LEU A 171 -37.34 -24.87 13.83
N LEU A 172 -37.06 -26.06 13.29
CA LEU A 172 -38.08 -26.89 12.64
C LEU A 172 -39.20 -27.28 13.61
N ASP A 173 -38.86 -27.59 14.86
CA ASP A 173 -39.84 -27.93 15.89
C ASP A 173 -40.79 -26.74 16.15
N THR A 174 -40.28 -25.52 16.30
CA THR A 174 -41.11 -24.30 16.42
C THR A 174 -41.95 -24.04 15.17
N VAL A 175 -41.44 -24.33 13.98
CA VAL A 175 -42.18 -24.18 12.72
C VAL A 175 -43.38 -25.13 12.66
N ILE A 176 -43.19 -26.37 13.10
CA ILE A 176 -44.27 -27.36 13.22
C ILE A 176 -45.31 -26.88 14.23
N ASP A 177 -44.88 -26.48 15.43
CA ASP A 177 -45.76 -26.01 16.50
C ASP A 177 -46.60 -24.80 16.06
N ASN A 178 -45.98 -23.84 15.37
CA ASN A 178 -46.68 -22.66 14.85
C ASN A 178 -47.82 -23.02 13.88
N ILE A 179 -47.59 -23.98 12.99
CA ILE A 179 -48.58 -24.43 12.00
C ILE A 179 -49.69 -25.25 12.67
N GLU A 180 -49.35 -26.07 13.67
CA GLU A 180 -50.34 -26.82 14.46
C GLU A 180 -51.27 -25.89 15.24
N MET A 181 -50.72 -24.80 15.79
CA MET A 181 -51.52 -23.78 16.48
C MET A 181 -52.36 -22.95 15.49
N LYS A 182 -51.83 -22.68 14.30
CA LYS A 182 -52.50 -21.88 13.27
C LYS A 182 -52.12 -22.36 11.87
N PRO A 183 -53.03 -23.02 11.13
CA PRO A 183 -52.74 -23.62 9.83
C PRO A 183 -52.11 -22.68 8.80
N ASP A 184 -52.44 -21.39 8.85
CA ASP A 184 -51.93 -20.35 7.94
C ASP A 184 -50.97 -19.35 8.62
N TYR A 185 -50.25 -19.82 9.65
CA TYR A 185 -49.38 -18.97 10.47
C TYR A 185 -48.39 -18.17 9.61
N TYR A 186 -47.65 -18.82 8.72
CA TYR A 186 -46.57 -18.19 7.96
C TYR A 186 -47.05 -17.27 6.85
N GLN A 187 -48.29 -17.41 6.40
CA GLN A 187 -48.94 -16.47 5.50
C GLN A 187 -49.35 -15.18 6.22
N LYS A 188 -49.54 -15.22 7.54
CA LYS A 188 -50.01 -14.09 8.35
C LYS A 188 -48.96 -13.46 9.28
N ALA A 189 -47.90 -14.19 9.60
CA ALA A 189 -46.87 -13.71 10.52
C ALA A 189 -45.99 -12.62 9.87
N THR A 190 -45.50 -11.68 10.69
CA THR A 190 -44.39 -10.80 10.30
C THR A 190 -43.09 -11.57 10.52
N LEU A 191 -42.28 -11.71 9.48
CA LEU A 191 -41.04 -12.49 9.52
C LEU A 191 -39.82 -11.55 9.45
N PRO A 192 -38.97 -11.53 10.49
CA PRO A 192 -37.70 -10.82 10.44
C PRO A 192 -36.74 -11.54 9.49
N PHE A 193 -35.98 -10.78 8.69
CA PHE A 193 -34.81 -11.31 8.01
C PHE A 193 -33.74 -10.23 7.82
N THR A 194 -32.51 -10.66 7.57
CA THR A 194 -31.40 -9.77 7.23
C THR A 194 -31.25 -9.57 5.73
N ILE A 195 -30.98 -8.34 5.33
CA ILE A 195 -30.62 -7.96 3.95
C ILE A 195 -29.31 -7.19 3.95
N ARG A 196 -28.51 -7.37 2.90
CA ARG A 196 -27.27 -6.61 2.70
C ARG A 196 -27.48 -5.53 1.64
N GLU A 197 -26.75 -4.43 1.72
CA GLU A 197 -26.93 -3.28 0.81
C GLU A 197 -26.65 -3.56 -0.67
N MET A 198 -25.88 -4.61 -0.98
CA MET A 198 -25.63 -5.05 -2.36
C MET A 198 -26.59 -6.15 -2.83
N ASP A 199 -27.45 -6.67 -1.97
CA ASP A 199 -28.48 -7.63 -2.39
C ASP A 199 -29.53 -6.90 -3.24
N ASN A 200 -29.97 -7.50 -4.35
CA ASN A 200 -30.92 -6.85 -5.27
C ASN A 200 -32.24 -6.46 -4.60
N ILE A 201 -32.68 -7.25 -3.62
CA ILE A 201 -33.89 -6.99 -2.83
C ILE A 201 -33.76 -5.74 -1.95
N PHE A 202 -32.54 -5.32 -1.58
CA PHE A 202 -32.32 -4.15 -0.73
C PHE A 202 -32.87 -2.88 -1.36
N ASN A 203 -32.59 -2.65 -2.65
CA ASN A 203 -33.08 -1.47 -3.36
C ASN A 203 -34.62 -1.40 -3.39
N ILE A 204 -35.30 -2.55 -3.36
CA ILE A 204 -36.76 -2.61 -3.34
C ILE A 204 -37.28 -2.11 -2.00
N TYR A 205 -36.72 -2.59 -0.89
CA TYR A 205 -37.09 -2.11 0.45
C TYR A 205 -36.64 -0.67 0.70
N GLU A 206 -35.50 -0.26 0.15
CA GLU A 206 -34.99 1.12 0.24
C GLU A 206 -35.94 2.10 -0.47
N THR A 207 -36.31 1.81 -1.71
CA THR A 207 -37.19 2.69 -2.52
C THR A 207 -38.60 2.79 -1.91
N ASN A 208 -39.03 1.79 -1.15
CA ASN A 208 -40.32 1.78 -0.44
C ASN A 208 -40.21 2.30 1.01
N GLY A 209 -39.04 2.81 1.43
CA GLY A 209 -38.86 3.49 2.72
C GLY A 209 -38.80 2.56 3.94
N HIS A 210 -38.54 1.26 3.75
CA HIS A 210 -38.44 0.27 4.83
C HIS A 210 -37.04 0.09 5.38
N VAL A 211 -36.03 0.41 4.58
CA VAL A 211 -34.62 0.48 5.00
C VAL A 211 -33.99 1.72 4.41
N GLN A 212 -32.89 2.16 5.01
CA GLN A 212 -32.12 3.29 4.51
C GLN A 212 -30.68 2.83 4.37
N ARG A 213 -30.09 3.00 3.18
CA ARG A 213 -28.67 2.76 3.02
C ARG A 213 -27.90 3.65 3.98
N ILE A 214 -26.99 3.04 4.71
CA ILE A 214 -26.04 3.78 5.52
C ILE A 214 -25.15 4.47 4.49
N LYS A 215 -25.39 5.77 4.30
CA LYS A 215 -24.42 6.60 3.62
C LYS A 215 -23.18 6.50 4.49
N GLN A 216 -22.18 5.76 4.03
CA GLN A 216 -20.83 5.98 4.51
C GLN A 216 -20.60 7.46 4.31
N ASP A 217 -20.58 8.21 5.41
CA ASP A 217 -19.99 9.53 5.37
C ASP A 217 -18.58 9.29 4.83
N LYS A 218 -18.38 9.63 3.55
CA LYS A 218 -17.06 9.69 2.91
C LYS A 218 -16.17 10.77 3.56
N LYS A 219 -16.40 11.08 4.84
CA LYS A 219 -15.86 12.20 5.59
C LYS A 219 -16.01 12.13 7.12
N GLU A 220 -16.09 10.95 7.75
CA GLU A 220 -15.34 10.82 9.00
C GLU A 220 -13.87 10.63 8.62
N LYS A 221 -13.24 11.79 8.41
CA LYS A 221 -11.87 11.97 8.00
C LYS A 221 -11.00 11.10 8.90
N MET A 222 -10.45 10.03 8.33
CA MET A 222 -9.49 9.20 9.05
C MET A 222 -8.45 10.09 9.72
N LEU A 223 -8.24 9.84 11.01
CA LEU A 223 -7.40 10.70 11.84
C LEU A 223 -6.00 10.80 11.24
N ILE A 224 -5.48 9.69 10.70
CA ILE A 224 -4.11 9.57 10.23
C ILE A 224 -4.11 9.39 8.72
N GLU A 225 -3.49 10.35 8.03
CA GLU A 225 -3.28 10.30 6.58
C GLU A 225 -1.99 9.53 6.27
N ASN A 226 -0.90 9.82 6.97
CA ASN A 226 0.41 9.23 6.68
C ASN A 226 1.18 8.91 7.96
N VAL A 227 1.87 7.77 7.96
CA VAL A 227 2.79 7.35 9.02
C VAL A 227 4.14 7.06 8.38
N PHE A 228 5.18 7.73 8.89
CA PHE A 228 6.56 7.51 8.51
C PHE A 228 7.38 7.23 9.76
N ILE A 229 8.02 6.06 9.84
CA ILE A 229 8.88 5.69 10.97
C ILE A 229 10.30 5.45 10.46
N GLU A 230 11.26 6.19 11.00
CA GLU A 230 12.69 6.00 10.78
C GLU A 230 13.23 5.05 11.84
N LEU A 231 13.59 3.80 11.47
CA LEU A 231 14.19 2.84 12.39
C LEU A 231 15.71 3.03 12.42
N ARG A 232 16.27 3.26 13.61
CA ARG A 232 17.72 3.43 13.83
C ARG A 232 18.25 2.32 14.73
N SER A 233 18.41 1.13 14.17
CA SER A 233 18.82 -0.07 14.91
C SER A 233 20.09 0.14 15.74
N ARG A 234 21.10 0.81 15.17
CA ARG A 234 22.36 1.15 15.87
C ARG A 234 22.17 2.07 17.08
N LEU A 235 21.25 3.03 16.98
CA LEU A 235 20.95 3.97 18.06
C LEU A 235 19.84 3.47 19.00
N ARG A 236 19.34 2.24 18.79
CA ARG A 236 18.22 1.66 19.56
C ARG A 236 17.06 2.61 19.71
N SER A 237 16.74 3.31 18.63
CA SER A 237 15.66 4.27 18.62
C SER A 237 14.93 4.26 17.28
N CYS A 238 13.72 4.80 17.29
CA CYS A 238 13.03 5.15 16.08
C CYS A 238 12.47 6.56 16.19
N ASN A 239 12.48 7.30 15.09
CA ASN A 239 11.74 8.56 15.00
C ASN A 239 10.42 8.27 14.30
N VAL A 240 9.34 8.71 14.91
CA VAL A 240 7.97 8.51 14.42
C VAL A 240 7.45 9.85 13.94
N PHE A 241 6.87 9.86 12.75
CA PHE A 241 6.26 11.02 12.11
C PHE A 241 4.86 10.64 11.63
N ILE A 242 3.87 11.41 12.03
CA ILE A 242 2.46 11.12 11.76
C ILE A 242 1.81 12.38 11.21
N THR A 243 1.23 12.28 10.02
CA THR A 243 0.42 13.34 9.42
C THR A 243 -1.04 12.97 9.62
N THR A 244 -1.81 13.91 10.14
CA THR A 244 -3.22 13.72 10.48
C THR A 244 -4.11 14.60 9.61
N GLY A 245 -5.37 14.17 9.43
CA GLY A 245 -6.39 15.01 8.81
C GLY A 245 -6.94 16.08 9.76
N VAL A 246 -6.46 16.12 11.00
CA VAL A 246 -6.95 16.98 12.08
C VAL A 246 -6.06 18.21 12.20
N ASP A 247 -6.70 19.36 12.42
CA ASP A 247 -6.01 20.61 12.74
C ASP A 247 -5.89 20.77 14.26
N PHE A 248 -4.71 20.51 14.81
CA PHE A 248 -4.39 20.63 16.23
C PHE A 248 -4.35 22.07 16.73
N THR A 249 -4.49 23.09 15.87
CA THR A 249 -4.64 24.49 16.31
C THR A 249 -6.05 24.81 16.80
N LYS A 250 -7.02 23.91 16.63
CA LYS A 250 -8.39 24.00 17.14
C LYS A 250 -8.53 23.27 18.48
N ASN A 251 -9.59 23.55 19.25
CA ASN A 251 -9.90 22.86 20.51
C ASN A 251 -10.05 21.35 20.28
N CYS A 252 -9.01 20.59 20.64
CA CYS A 252 -9.01 19.15 20.56
C CYS A 252 -8.06 18.55 21.59
N SER A 253 -8.38 17.35 22.05
CA SER A 253 -7.54 16.60 22.99
C SER A 253 -6.99 15.36 22.31
N LEU A 254 -5.66 15.20 22.32
CA LEU A 254 -4.95 14.05 21.76
C LEU A 254 -4.21 13.30 22.87
N LYS A 255 -4.48 12.00 22.98
CA LYS A 255 -3.75 11.10 23.89
C LYS A 255 -2.93 10.09 23.08
N ILE A 256 -1.61 10.13 23.25
CA ILE A 256 -0.67 9.19 22.62
C ILE A 256 -0.28 8.14 23.66
N SER A 257 -0.61 6.87 23.41
CA SER A 257 -0.26 5.75 24.29
C SER A 257 0.78 4.86 23.60
N ILE A 258 1.97 4.75 24.20
CA ILE A 258 3.05 3.92 23.68
C ILE A 258 3.05 2.56 24.38
N GLN A 259 2.76 1.52 23.61
CA GLN A 259 2.79 0.14 24.08
C GLN A 259 3.97 -0.60 23.46
N THR A 260 4.34 -1.75 24.04
CA THR A 260 5.50 -2.54 23.61
C THR A 260 5.45 -2.97 22.13
N ASN A 261 4.24 -3.06 21.56
CA ASN A 261 3.96 -3.63 20.25
C ASN A 261 3.26 -2.70 19.27
N CYS A 262 2.72 -1.57 19.75
CA CYS A 262 1.95 -0.63 18.95
C CYS A 262 1.99 0.78 19.54
N ILE A 263 1.68 1.75 18.69
CA ILE A 263 1.43 3.14 19.07
C ILE A 263 -0.08 3.34 18.93
N VAL A 264 -0.74 3.83 19.97
CA VAL A 264 -2.19 4.08 19.98
C VAL A 264 -2.44 5.57 20.10
N LEU A 265 -3.27 6.11 19.21
CA LEU A 265 -3.67 7.51 19.18
C LEU A 265 -5.16 7.60 19.46
N ASN A 266 -5.52 8.25 20.56
CA ASN A 266 -6.91 8.51 20.92
C ASN A 266 -7.20 9.99 20.77
N TYR A 267 -8.28 10.28 20.05
CA TYR A 267 -8.72 11.65 19.78
C TYR A 267 -10.07 11.92 20.43
N TYR A 268 -10.19 13.10 21.04
CA TYR A 268 -11.40 13.56 21.69
C TYR A 268 -11.77 14.94 21.11
N LYS A 269 -12.96 15.05 20.51
CA LYS A 269 -13.55 16.35 20.15
C LYS A 269 -14.22 16.90 21.41
N ASP A 270 -13.79 18.07 21.87
CA ASP A 270 -14.52 18.77 22.91
C ASP A 270 -15.88 19.21 22.34
N LYS A 271 -16.97 18.64 22.86
CA LYS A 271 -18.35 19.00 22.48
C LYS A 271 -18.83 20.30 23.10
N ASP A 272 -18.05 20.89 24.01
CA ASP A 272 -18.39 22.13 24.71
C ASP A 272 -17.29 23.18 24.55
N ASP A 273 -17.72 24.41 24.25
CA ASP A 273 -16.91 25.62 24.05
C ASP A 273 -16.31 26.18 25.37
N LYS A 274 -15.84 25.29 26.26
CA LYS A 274 -15.17 25.64 27.52
C LYS A 274 -13.68 25.28 27.42
N PRO A 275 -12.77 26.25 27.63
CA PRO A 275 -11.35 25.99 27.55
C PRO A 275 -10.92 25.20 28.78
N LYS A 276 -10.69 23.88 28.64
CA LYS A 276 -9.83 23.12 29.56
C LYS A 276 -8.49 22.85 28.89
N ARG A 277 -7.75 23.94 28.64
CA ARG A 277 -6.33 23.83 28.32
C ARG A 277 -5.59 23.41 29.59
N ARG A 278 -5.36 22.12 29.79
CA ARG A 278 -4.29 21.65 30.68
C ARG A 278 -3.04 21.50 29.84
N ASP A 279 -2.23 22.55 29.81
CA ASP A 279 -0.82 22.46 29.42
C ASP A 279 -0.10 21.57 30.46
N SER A 280 -0.27 20.26 30.35
CA SER A 280 0.57 19.30 31.09
C SER A 280 1.75 18.94 30.21
N LEU A 281 2.70 19.88 30.20
CA LEU A 281 4.09 19.62 29.88
C LEU A 281 4.60 18.52 30.81
N SER A 282 5.05 17.41 30.24
CA SER A 282 6.02 16.48 30.84
C SER A 282 5.90 16.27 32.36
N SER A 283 5.09 15.33 32.80
CA SER A 283 5.29 14.71 34.11
C SER A 283 5.00 13.23 34.03
N ILE A 284 6.04 12.46 34.35
CA ILE A 284 5.93 11.14 34.99
C ILE A 284 5.02 11.35 36.20
N GLU A 285 3.72 11.13 36.04
CA GLU A 285 2.79 10.96 37.15
C GLU A 285 1.97 9.70 36.88
N SER A 286 1.93 8.87 37.92
CA SER A 286 1.37 7.53 38.00
C SER A 286 0.14 7.29 37.11
N LEU A 287 0.32 6.44 36.09
CA LEU A 287 -0.77 5.82 35.32
C LEU A 287 -1.47 4.71 36.14
N SER A 288 -1.96 5.04 37.34
CA SER A 288 -2.77 4.11 38.14
C SER A 288 -4.20 4.57 38.43
N ASP A 289 -4.53 5.86 38.30
CA ASP A 289 -5.74 6.38 38.95
C ASP A 289 -6.73 7.11 38.02
N TRP A 290 -6.82 6.72 36.75
CA TRP A 290 -7.90 7.19 35.86
C TRP A 290 -8.58 5.99 35.18
N CYS A 291 -9.24 5.18 36.02
CA CYS A 291 -10.39 4.39 35.60
C CYS A 291 -11.59 5.33 35.50
N SER A 292 -11.79 5.91 34.33
CA SER A 292 -13.12 6.34 33.90
C SER A 292 -13.25 5.98 32.43
N ASP A 293 -14.27 5.18 32.14
CA ASP A 293 -14.66 4.61 30.87
C ASP A 293 -15.10 5.68 29.83
N GLU A 294 -14.22 6.63 29.52
CA GLU A 294 -14.41 7.52 28.38
C GLU A 294 -13.64 6.95 27.18
N GLU A 295 -14.31 6.03 26.46
CA GLU A 295 -13.92 5.60 25.13
C GLU A 295 -13.72 6.85 24.25
N GLY A 296 -12.50 7.06 23.75
CA GLY A 296 -12.25 8.15 22.82
C GLY A 296 -13.09 7.97 21.56
N GLU A 297 -13.62 9.07 21.01
CA GLU A 297 -14.51 9.01 19.84
C GLU A 297 -13.85 8.31 18.64
N VAL A 298 -12.52 8.42 18.51
CA VAL A 298 -11.74 7.72 17.49
C VAL A 298 -10.42 7.23 18.10
N SER A 299 -10.15 5.92 17.98
CA SER A 299 -8.89 5.29 18.38
C SER A 299 -8.21 4.68 17.16
N THR A 300 -6.94 5.01 16.92
CA THR A 300 -6.16 4.41 15.82
C THR A 300 -4.93 3.70 16.35
N VAL A 301 -4.69 2.48 15.87
CA VAL A 301 -3.57 1.63 16.30
C VAL A 301 -2.56 1.45 15.17
N ILE A 302 -1.29 1.77 15.46
CA ILE A 302 -0.16 1.57 14.56
C ILE A 302 0.66 0.37 15.08
N PRO A 303 0.42 -0.86 14.59
CA PRO A 303 1.22 -2.04 14.93
C PRO A 303 2.65 -1.94 14.38
N VAL A 304 3.64 -2.18 15.24
CA VAL A 304 5.08 -2.10 14.91
C VAL A 304 5.85 -3.35 15.34
N ARG A 305 5.19 -4.28 16.04
CA ARG A 305 5.73 -5.57 16.51
C ARG A 305 6.41 -6.39 15.40
N GLN A 306 6.00 -6.25 14.15
CA GLN A 306 6.62 -6.98 13.04
C GLN A 306 8.06 -6.52 12.78
N PHE A 307 8.41 -5.27 13.13
CA PHE A 307 9.69 -4.65 12.79
C PHE A 307 10.62 -4.52 14.00
N CYS A 308 10.13 -3.98 15.12
CA CYS A 308 10.92 -3.79 16.33
C CYS A 308 10.06 -3.90 17.59
N LYS A 309 10.70 -4.08 18.74
CA LYS A 309 10.04 -3.98 20.04
C LYS A 309 10.25 -2.57 20.58
N ILE A 310 9.18 -1.87 20.92
CA ILE A 310 9.26 -0.52 21.49
C ILE A 310 9.37 -0.63 23.00
N ILE A 311 10.17 0.23 23.62
CA ILE A 311 10.21 0.38 25.07
C ILE A 311 9.06 1.33 25.48
N PRO A 312 8.07 0.88 26.26
CA PRO A 312 7.02 1.77 26.79
C PRO A 312 7.63 2.94 27.58
N ASN A 313 6.93 4.07 27.62
CA ASN A 313 7.36 5.29 28.33
C ASN A 313 8.72 5.87 27.90
N SER A 314 9.23 5.49 26.71
CA SER A 314 10.49 6.00 26.17
C SER A 314 10.35 7.21 25.24
N MET A 315 9.17 7.83 25.22
CA MET A 315 8.86 8.93 24.32
C MET A 315 9.66 10.18 24.67
N SER A 316 10.39 10.71 23.69
CA SER A 316 11.14 11.95 23.82
C SER A 316 10.94 12.84 22.59
N CYS A 317 11.31 14.12 22.69
CA CYS A 317 11.29 15.07 21.57
C CYS A 317 9.92 15.20 20.88
N LEU A 318 8.82 15.09 21.64
CA LEU A 318 7.47 15.28 21.11
C LEU A 318 7.33 16.70 20.55
N LYS A 319 6.95 16.80 19.28
CA LYS A 319 6.55 18.03 18.60
C LYS A 319 5.21 17.81 17.92
N ILE A 320 4.29 18.73 18.16
CA ILE A 320 2.98 18.76 17.52
C ILE A 320 2.89 20.10 16.79
N ASP A 321 2.59 20.03 15.50
CA ASP A 321 2.32 21.16 14.63
C ASP A 321 0.92 20.99 14.01
N LYS A 322 0.43 21.95 13.23
CA LYS A 322 -0.95 22.05 12.73
C LYS A 322 -1.62 20.71 12.41
N SER A 323 -0.98 19.85 11.62
CA SER A 323 -1.48 18.52 11.26
C SER A 323 -0.41 17.42 11.37
N THR A 324 0.68 17.68 12.09
CA THR A 324 1.78 16.71 12.18
C THR A 324 2.22 16.50 13.61
N ILE A 325 2.52 15.24 13.93
CA ILE A 325 3.04 14.80 15.21
C ILE A 325 4.37 14.11 14.95
N SER A 326 5.37 14.41 15.76
CA SER A 326 6.62 13.66 15.75
C SER A 326 7.16 13.44 17.15
N PHE A 327 7.80 12.31 17.35
CA PHE A 327 8.48 11.98 18.59
C PHE A 327 9.49 10.87 18.33
N ARG A 328 10.39 10.66 19.29
CA ARG A 328 11.35 9.56 19.29
C ARG A 328 10.95 8.54 20.34
N LEU A 329 11.13 7.27 20.00
CA LEU A 329 11.00 6.14 20.92
C LEU A 329 12.30 5.36 20.99
N LEU A 330 12.54 4.67 22.11
CA LEU A 330 13.60 3.67 22.22
C LEU A 330 13.10 2.30 21.78
N THR A 331 13.99 1.53 21.15
CA THR A 331 13.69 0.21 20.59
C THR A 331 14.64 -0.85 21.12
N GLU A 332 14.13 -2.07 21.26
CA GLU A 332 14.92 -3.27 21.55
C GLU A 332 15.04 -4.16 20.28
N PRO A 333 16.24 -4.72 20.02
CA PRO A 333 16.43 -5.63 18.90
C PRO A 333 15.66 -6.95 19.13
N LYS A 334 15.04 -7.49 18.08
CA LYS A 334 14.27 -8.75 18.15
C LYS A 334 15.13 -9.97 18.49
N ASN A 335 16.35 -10.02 17.96
CA ASN A 335 17.20 -11.23 18.00
C ASN A 335 18.26 -11.20 19.11
N GLY A 336 18.15 -10.28 20.06
CA GLY A 336 19.17 -10.07 21.09
C GLY A 336 20.47 -9.45 20.53
N GLY A 337 21.25 -8.85 21.43
CA GLY A 337 22.47 -8.09 21.09
C GLY A 337 22.72 -6.95 22.08
N ASN A 338 23.97 -6.54 22.27
CA ASN A 338 24.32 -5.32 23.02
C ASN A 338 24.53 -4.13 22.06
N PHE A 339 24.80 -2.92 22.54
CA PHE A 339 24.93 -1.72 21.69
C PHE A 339 26.01 -1.89 20.58
N TYR A 340 26.94 -2.81 20.78
CA TYR A 340 28.09 -3.06 19.91
C TYR A 340 27.98 -4.36 19.09
N LYS A 341 26.92 -5.16 19.28
CA LYS A 341 26.82 -6.50 18.70
C LYS A 341 25.38 -6.78 18.28
N GLU A 342 25.08 -6.47 17.03
CA GLU A 342 23.83 -6.83 16.36
C GLU A 342 24.04 -8.15 15.59
N LEU A 343 23.19 -9.16 15.83
CA LEU A 343 23.14 -10.35 14.99
C LEU A 343 22.41 -9.99 13.69
N LEU A 344 23.18 -9.62 12.67
CA LEU A 344 22.68 -9.49 11.30
C LEU A 344 22.22 -10.88 10.83
N SER A 345 20.97 -11.01 10.41
CA SER A 345 20.53 -12.23 9.73
C SER A 345 21.33 -12.39 8.44
N THR A 346 21.98 -13.53 8.27
CA THR A 346 22.81 -13.91 7.10
C THR A 346 22.03 -14.02 5.78
N ASN A 347 20.80 -13.51 5.72
CA ASN A 347 19.97 -13.48 4.51
C ASN A 347 20.29 -12.30 3.59
N ASN A 348 21.26 -11.45 3.93
CA ASN A 348 21.98 -10.70 2.91
C ASN A 348 22.88 -11.69 2.16
N MET A 349 22.26 -12.58 1.37
CA MET A 349 22.89 -12.99 0.11
C MET A 349 23.38 -11.70 -0.49
N GLU A 350 24.66 -11.68 -0.84
CA GLU A 350 25.26 -10.66 -1.70
C GLU A 350 24.26 -10.38 -2.82
N ASN A 351 23.42 -9.36 -2.65
CA ASN A 351 22.71 -8.76 -3.75
C ASN A 351 23.86 -8.16 -4.51
N SER A 352 24.41 -8.95 -5.45
CA SER A 352 25.36 -8.50 -6.44
C SER A 352 24.78 -7.20 -6.94
N THR A 353 25.34 -6.08 -6.47
CA THR A 353 24.79 -4.76 -6.75
C THR A 353 24.89 -4.67 -8.25
N LYS A 354 23.77 -4.91 -8.95
CA LYS A 354 23.76 -5.01 -10.41
C LYS A 354 24.39 -3.72 -10.88
N ARG A 355 25.64 -3.80 -11.36
CA ARG A 355 26.37 -2.66 -11.91
C ARG A 355 25.38 -2.01 -12.88
N SER A 356 25.05 -0.74 -12.65
CA SER A 356 24.31 0.05 -13.64
C SER A 356 25.25 0.19 -14.83
N ILE A 357 25.29 -0.83 -15.68
CA ILE A 357 26.10 -0.86 -16.88
C ILE A 357 25.49 0.20 -17.80
N LEU A 358 26.20 1.33 -17.94
CA LEU A 358 25.89 2.34 -18.94
C LEU A 358 25.96 1.70 -20.32
N LYS A 359 24.97 2.00 -21.17
CA LYS A 359 24.99 1.56 -22.56
C LYS A 359 25.83 2.55 -23.35
N LEU A 360 26.92 2.07 -23.92
CA LEU A 360 27.75 2.85 -24.82
C LEU A 360 27.13 2.85 -26.22
N ASN A 361 26.86 4.03 -26.79
CA ASN A 361 26.28 4.17 -28.13
C ASN A 361 27.34 4.43 -29.22
N VAL A 362 28.62 4.31 -28.88
CA VAL A 362 29.76 4.49 -29.80
C VAL A 362 30.41 3.14 -30.08
N LYS A 363 30.77 2.88 -31.35
CA LYS A 363 31.63 1.74 -31.71
C LYS A 363 32.93 2.22 -32.33
N ALA A 364 33.98 1.42 -32.14
CA ALA A 364 35.27 1.69 -32.74
C ALA A 364 35.18 1.65 -34.27
N GLY A 365 35.77 2.65 -34.94
CA GLY A 365 35.82 2.78 -36.39
C GLY A 365 34.58 3.40 -37.07
N GLU A 366 33.48 3.63 -36.35
CA GLU A 366 32.30 4.34 -36.88
C GLU A 366 32.60 5.85 -36.99
N ALA A 367 32.21 6.45 -38.12
CA ALA A 367 32.41 7.88 -38.39
C ALA A 367 31.22 8.68 -37.88
N LEU A 368 31.44 9.60 -36.95
CA LEU A 368 30.37 10.31 -36.25
C LEU A 368 30.66 11.79 -36.06
N GLN A 369 29.63 12.60 -35.84
CA GLN A 369 29.79 14.02 -35.53
C GLN A 369 29.40 14.32 -34.09
N LEU A 370 30.18 15.17 -33.43
CA LEU A 370 29.83 15.69 -32.10
C LEU A 370 29.00 16.96 -32.29
N THR A 371 27.79 16.98 -31.74
CA THR A 371 26.87 18.12 -31.81
C THR A 371 26.54 18.64 -30.42
N CYS A 372 26.26 19.94 -30.32
CA CYS A 372 25.83 20.55 -29.07
C CYS A 372 24.39 20.12 -28.74
N ALA A 373 24.15 19.58 -27.54
CA ALA A 373 22.82 19.13 -27.12
C ALA A 373 21.78 20.26 -27.08
N ASN A 374 22.20 21.52 -26.90
CA ASN A 374 21.31 22.68 -26.78
C ASN A 374 20.87 23.28 -28.14
N CYS A 375 21.74 23.27 -29.17
CA CYS A 375 21.44 23.96 -30.44
C CYS A 375 21.75 23.14 -31.70
N CYS A 376 22.10 21.87 -31.53
CA CYS A 376 22.49 20.91 -32.56
C CYS A 376 23.65 21.37 -33.46
N ASN A 377 24.39 22.42 -33.07
CA ASN A 377 25.54 22.89 -33.83
C ASN A 377 26.64 21.84 -33.78
N VAL A 378 27.20 21.49 -34.95
CA VAL A 378 28.35 20.61 -35.05
C VAL A 378 29.56 21.27 -34.37
N VAL A 379 30.12 20.56 -33.40
CA VAL A 379 31.26 21.01 -32.60
C VAL A 379 32.56 20.40 -33.10
N SER A 380 32.51 19.20 -33.70
CA SER A 380 33.68 18.59 -34.33
C SER A 380 34.08 19.29 -35.64
N VAL A 381 35.36 19.18 -36.02
CA VAL A 381 35.87 19.76 -37.29
C VAL A 381 35.31 19.02 -38.50
N ASP A 382 35.28 17.70 -38.43
CA ASP A 382 34.79 16.77 -39.46
C ASP A 382 34.11 15.56 -38.78
N ASN A 383 33.86 14.48 -39.53
CA ASN A 383 33.48 13.19 -38.96
C ASN A 383 34.65 12.60 -38.17
N VAL A 384 34.45 12.42 -36.87
CA VAL A 384 35.41 11.83 -35.94
C VAL A 384 35.25 10.30 -35.98
N LYS A 385 36.38 9.58 -35.97
CA LYS A 385 36.42 8.14 -35.78
C LYS A 385 37.20 7.84 -34.50
N PHE A 386 36.68 6.94 -33.67
CA PHE A 386 37.39 6.45 -32.50
C PHE A 386 38.02 5.11 -32.82
N ASP A 387 39.36 5.04 -32.86
CA ASP A 387 40.06 3.78 -33.16
C ASP A 387 39.99 2.77 -32.01
N ARG A 388 39.92 3.28 -30.77
CA ARG A 388 39.82 2.48 -29.55
C ARG A 388 38.91 3.18 -28.56
N ILE A 389 38.12 2.39 -27.85
CA ILE A 389 37.32 2.84 -26.71
C ILE A 389 37.91 2.15 -25.49
N LEU A 390 38.46 2.94 -24.56
CA LEU A 390 39.12 2.43 -23.36
C LEU A 390 38.26 2.79 -22.14
N GLU A 391 37.97 1.81 -21.31
CA GLU A 391 37.49 2.08 -19.96
C GLU A 391 38.68 2.62 -19.14
N LEU A 392 38.50 3.78 -18.51
CA LEU A 392 39.52 4.34 -17.62
C LEU A 392 39.78 3.37 -16.46
N PRO A 393 41.03 3.24 -15.97
CA PRO A 393 41.34 2.41 -14.82
C PRO A 393 40.49 2.86 -13.63
N THR A 394 39.66 1.97 -13.09
CA THR A 394 38.75 2.19 -11.96
C THR A 394 39.42 2.64 -10.66
N ALA A 395 40.74 2.78 -10.63
CA ALA A 395 41.50 3.27 -9.48
C ALA A 395 41.61 4.80 -9.42
N ASN A 396 41.37 5.51 -10.54
CA ASN A 396 41.53 6.96 -10.63
C ASN A 396 40.25 7.61 -11.14
N LEU A 397 39.32 7.90 -10.22
CA LEU A 397 38.44 9.09 -10.09
C LEU A 397 37.67 9.67 -11.29
N ASP A 398 37.79 9.15 -12.51
CA ASP A 398 37.14 9.76 -13.67
C ASP A 398 35.74 9.17 -13.86
N ILE A 399 34.79 9.82 -13.20
CA ILE A 399 33.36 9.51 -13.19
C ILE A 399 32.81 9.56 -14.62
N LEU A 400 32.12 8.49 -15.05
CA LEU A 400 31.67 8.22 -16.42
C LEU A 400 30.60 9.20 -17.00
N THR A 401 30.47 10.41 -16.45
CA THR A 401 29.63 11.50 -16.97
C THR A 401 30.40 12.51 -17.81
N PHE A 402 31.71 12.32 -17.95
CA PHE A 402 32.52 13.03 -18.93
C PHE A 402 33.30 12.04 -19.79
N PHE A 403 33.71 12.54 -20.95
CA PHE A 403 34.65 11.86 -21.83
C PHE A 403 35.68 12.88 -22.30
N VAL A 404 36.89 12.40 -22.51
CA VAL A 404 38.03 13.25 -22.86
C VAL A 404 38.32 13.13 -24.34
N VAL A 405 38.45 14.26 -25.00
CA VAL A 405 38.82 14.34 -26.42
C VAL A 405 40.04 15.23 -26.62
N ASN A 406 40.82 14.97 -27.66
CA ASN A 406 41.91 15.87 -28.05
C ASN A 406 41.33 17.16 -28.66
N ASN A 407 41.86 18.32 -28.30
CA ASN A 407 41.39 19.60 -28.82
C ASN A 407 41.42 19.70 -30.36
N THR A 408 42.28 18.91 -31.03
CA THR A 408 42.36 18.86 -32.50
C THR A 408 41.08 18.40 -33.20
N ILE A 409 40.21 17.65 -32.51
CA ILE A 409 38.97 17.15 -33.12
C ILE A 409 37.84 18.20 -33.07
N LEU A 410 38.01 19.25 -32.27
CA LEU A 410 37.02 20.27 -32.01
C LEU A 410 37.24 21.50 -32.92
N SER A 411 36.15 22.10 -33.38
CA SER A 411 36.16 23.27 -34.26
C SER A 411 36.50 24.54 -33.48
N ASP A 412 37.77 24.74 -33.13
CA ASP A 412 38.22 25.93 -32.40
C ASP A 412 38.21 27.22 -33.25
N LYS A 413 37.96 27.13 -34.56
CA LYS A 413 38.32 28.18 -35.53
C LYS A 413 37.44 29.44 -35.56
N THR A 414 36.38 29.57 -34.76
CA THR A 414 35.46 30.72 -34.85
C THR A 414 35.17 31.45 -33.54
N ASN A 415 35.56 30.92 -32.37
CA ASN A 415 35.15 31.47 -31.08
C ASN A 415 36.34 31.98 -30.23
N LYS A 416 36.52 33.31 -30.17
CA LYS A 416 37.56 33.97 -29.35
C LYS A 416 37.46 33.62 -27.85
N PHE A 417 36.29 33.21 -27.36
CA PHE A 417 36.13 32.78 -25.96
C PHE A 417 36.85 31.47 -25.67
N ASN A 418 36.91 30.54 -26.63
CA ASN A 418 37.57 29.25 -26.47
C ASN A 418 39.11 29.37 -26.45
N ALA A 419 39.67 30.45 -26.99
CA ALA A 419 41.12 30.69 -26.98
C ALA A 419 41.66 31.18 -25.62
N THR A 420 40.80 31.77 -24.77
CA THR A 420 41.22 32.49 -23.55
C THR A 420 40.64 31.93 -22.26
N ARG A 421 39.59 31.12 -22.34
CA ARG A 421 38.87 30.60 -21.17
C ARG A 421 39.20 29.13 -20.89
N PRO A 422 39.15 28.71 -19.62
CA PRO A 422 39.30 27.30 -19.23
C PRO A 422 38.10 26.43 -19.61
N VAL A 423 37.03 27.03 -20.15
CA VAL A 423 35.77 26.35 -20.51
C VAL A 423 35.64 26.30 -22.03
N TYR A 424 35.25 25.14 -22.55
CA TYR A 424 34.91 24.96 -23.96
C TYR A 424 33.43 25.31 -24.21
N HIS A 425 33.18 26.30 -25.06
CA HIS A 425 31.86 26.81 -25.40
C HIS A 425 31.41 26.35 -26.78
N CYS A 426 30.10 26.14 -26.96
CA CYS A 426 29.49 26.00 -28.28
C CYS A 426 29.71 27.27 -29.10
N ASN A 427 30.13 27.13 -30.36
CA ASN A 427 30.36 28.26 -31.27
C ASN A 427 29.08 29.01 -31.67
N ARG A 428 27.90 28.39 -31.52
CA ARG A 428 26.62 28.97 -31.91
C ARG A 428 25.85 29.57 -30.72
N CYS A 429 25.53 28.75 -29.72
CA CYS A 429 24.69 29.17 -28.59
C CYS A 429 25.49 29.56 -27.34
N LEU A 430 26.82 29.47 -27.38
CA LEU A 430 27.72 29.73 -26.24
C LEU A 430 27.44 28.85 -25.00
N ALA A 431 26.69 27.75 -25.15
CA ALA A 431 26.50 26.76 -24.10
C ALA A 431 27.84 26.17 -23.66
N TRP A 432 27.94 25.82 -22.39
CA TRP A 432 29.15 25.31 -21.77
C TRP A 432 29.19 23.80 -21.92
N LEU A 433 30.11 23.30 -22.74
CA LEU A 433 30.12 21.89 -23.14
C LEU A 433 31.15 21.07 -22.36
N GLY A 434 32.16 21.72 -21.78
CA GLY A 434 33.24 21.04 -21.08
C GLY A 434 34.36 21.95 -20.62
N LEU A 435 35.43 21.35 -20.14
CA LEU A 435 36.59 22.00 -19.54
C LEU A 435 37.85 21.68 -20.34
N LYS A 436 38.70 22.69 -20.56
CA LYS A 436 39.99 22.55 -21.22
C LYS A 436 41.05 22.15 -20.21
N ASP A 437 41.81 21.11 -20.51
CA ASP A 437 43.03 20.73 -19.81
C ASP A 437 44.15 20.48 -20.82
N LYS A 438 45.08 21.45 -20.92
CA LYS A 438 46.19 21.46 -21.89
C LYS A 438 45.70 21.20 -23.33
N ASP A 439 46.08 20.05 -23.90
CA ASP A 439 45.75 19.65 -25.28
C ASP A 439 44.45 18.83 -25.36
N THR A 440 43.75 18.65 -24.24
CA THR A 440 42.52 17.86 -24.15
C THR A 440 41.35 18.67 -23.64
N VAL A 441 40.14 18.21 -23.94
CA VAL A 441 38.90 18.79 -23.45
C VAL A 441 38.07 17.69 -22.82
N LYS A 442 37.72 17.86 -21.54
CA LYS A 442 36.76 17.03 -20.82
C LYS A 442 35.36 17.53 -21.14
N LEU A 443 34.61 16.79 -21.95
CA LEU A 443 33.25 17.14 -22.35
C LEU A 443 32.23 16.44 -21.47
N PHE A 444 31.19 17.17 -21.06
CA PHE A 444 30.08 16.61 -20.29
C PHE A 444 29.17 15.79 -21.22
N ASN A 445 28.85 14.55 -20.82
CA ASN A 445 28.01 13.64 -21.60
C ASN A 445 26.63 14.26 -21.90
N SER A 446 26.00 14.85 -20.90
CA SER A 446 24.68 15.48 -21.05
C SER A 446 24.65 16.74 -21.95
N GLU A 447 25.81 17.34 -22.26
CA GLU A 447 25.90 18.56 -23.08
C GLU A 447 26.28 18.29 -24.56
N ILE A 448 26.68 17.05 -24.87
CA ILE A 448 27.12 16.62 -26.21
C ILE A 448 26.25 15.47 -26.71
N ARG A 449 25.81 15.59 -27.96
CA ARG A 449 25.18 14.51 -28.71
C ARG A 449 26.11 14.01 -29.80
N ILE A 450 25.85 12.80 -30.24
CA ILE A 450 26.44 12.20 -31.42
C ILE A 450 25.39 12.12 -32.51
N SER A 451 25.76 12.54 -33.71
CA SER A 451 24.99 12.28 -34.93
C SER A 451 25.68 11.20 -35.77
N HIS A 452 24.93 10.16 -36.11
CA HIS A 452 25.35 9.08 -37.02
C HIS A 452 24.17 8.67 -37.91
N ASN A 453 24.33 8.69 -39.25
CA ASN A 453 23.27 8.35 -40.22
C ASN A 453 21.92 9.05 -39.93
N ASP A 454 21.94 10.36 -39.68
CA ASP A 454 20.77 11.18 -39.31
C ASP A 454 20.04 10.78 -38.01
N THR A 455 20.64 9.92 -37.19
CA THR A 455 20.15 9.59 -35.84
C THR A 455 21.00 10.27 -34.79
N GLU A 456 20.35 11.00 -33.87
CA GLU A 456 21.01 11.61 -32.71
C GLU A 456 20.93 10.70 -31.48
N SER A 457 22.05 10.54 -30.79
CA SER A 457 22.12 9.80 -29.52
C SER A 457 23.14 10.42 -28.56
N VAL A 458 23.10 10.05 -27.29
CA VAL A 458 24.13 10.41 -26.30
C VAL A 458 25.26 9.37 -26.29
N ILE A 459 26.45 9.73 -25.83
CA ILE A 459 27.60 8.80 -25.76
C ILE A 459 27.32 7.67 -24.77
N PHE A 460 26.89 8.03 -23.57
CA PHE A 460 26.48 7.11 -22.52
C PHE A 460 24.98 7.24 -22.27
N ALA A 461 24.24 6.13 -22.43
CA ALA A 461 22.81 6.05 -22.15
C ALA A 461 22.53 5.22 -20.89
N HIS A 462 21.59 5.70 -20.08
CA HIS A 462 21.06 4.98 -18.92
C HIS A 462 19.89 4.07 -19.32
N LYS A 463 19.54 3.09 -18.48
CA LYS A 463 18.48 2.11 -18.80
C LYS A 463 17.05 2.70 -18.81
N ASN A 464 16.84 3.82 -18.12
CA ASN A 464 15.58 4.53 -18.04
C ASN A 464 15.78 5.87 -18.74
N GLU A 465 15.14 6.09 -19.89
CA GLU A 465 15.34 7.29 -20.70
C GLU A 465 14.26 8.35 -20.39
N GLU A 466 14.35 9.02 -19.24
CA GLU A 466 13.47 10.18 -18.94
C GLU A 466 14.21 11.52 -19.12
N ASP A 467 15.33 11.75 -18.41
CA ASP A 467 16.14 12.97 -18.51
C ASP A 467 17.63 12.68 -18.24
N ILE A 468 18.46 12.84 -19.27
CA ILE A 468 19.90 12.56 -19.24
C ILE A 468 20.65 13.37 -18.17
N HIS A 469 20.26 14.62 -17.92
CA HIS A 469 20.96 15.44 -16.93
C HIS A 469 20.72 14.92 -15.51
N THR A 470 19.48 14.51 -15.22
CA THR A 470 19.10 13.90 -13.93
C THR A 470 19.76 12.54 -13.77
N ASP A 471 19.77 11.72 -14.81
CA ASP A 471 20.36 10.38 -14.75
C ASP A 471 21.89 10.43 -14.58
N ASP A 472 22.58 11.31 -15.32
CA ASP A 472 24.02 11.56 -15.13
C ASP A 472 24.31 12.06 -13.71
N PHE A 473 23.51 13.00 -13.20
CA PHE A 473 23.67 13.53 -11.84
C PHE A 473 23.58 12.43 -10.77
N ILE A 474 22.55 11.60 -10.88
CA ILE A 474 22.31 10.47 -9.97
C ILE A 474 23.46 9.47 -10.06
N TYR A 475 23.88 9.09 -11.26
CA TYR A 475 24.96 8.13 -11.47
C TYR A 475 26.28 8.63 -10.88
N THR A 476 26.57 9.93 -11.04
CA THR A 476 27.73 10.58 -10.42
C THR A 476 27.72 10.41 -8.91
N ILE A 477 26.61 10.73 -8.24
CA ILE A 477 26.51 10.58 -6.78
C ILE A 477 26.67 9.11 -6.37
N GLU A 478 26.03 8.17 -7.07
CA GLU A 478 26.14 6.74 -6.77
C GLU A 478 27.58 6.22 -6.92
N SER A 479 28.29 6.64 -7.98
CA SER A 479 29.67 6.23 -8.21
C SER A 479 30.59 6.77 -7.13
N MET A 480 30.50 8.07 -6.82
CA MET A 480 31.28 8.71 -5.75
C MET A 480 31.02 8.08 -4.38
N THR A 481 29.75 7.76 -4.09
CA THR A 481 29.34 7.15 -2.82
C THR A 481 29.83 5.69 -2.69
N ARG A 482 29.96 4.97 -3.80
CA ARG A 482 30.43 3.58 -3.85
C ARG A 482 31.94 3.48 -3.68
N GLU A 483 32.72 4.34 -4.34
CA GLU A 483 34.18 4.31 -4.27
C GLU A 483 34.69 4.67 -2.87
N PHE A 484 34.00 5.55 -2.15
CA PHE A 484 34.28 5.84 -0.75
C PHE A 484 34.28 4.56 0.14
N ASN A 485 33.46 3.55 -0.18
CA ASN A 485 33.41 2.30 0.58
C ASN A 485 34.63 1.39 0.34
N LEU A 486 35.36 1.54 -0.78
CA LEU A 486 36.52 0.70 -1.11
C LEU A 486 37.77 1.13 -0.33
N GLY A 487 37.88 2.41 0.03
CA GLY A 487 39.02 2.97 0.79
C GLY A 487 38.84 2.94 2.31
N PHE A 488 37.61 3.06 2.81
CA PHE A 488 37.30 3.12 4.24
C PHE A 488 36.10 2.23 4.58
N GLN A 489 36.36 0.96 4.91
CA GLN A 489 35.32 -0.06 5.15
C GLN A 489 34.38 0.22 6.35
N TYR A 490 34.57 1.33 7.08
CA TYR A 490 33.88 1.61 8.34
C TYR A 490 33.17 2.97 8.41
N THR A 491 33.30 3.84 7.40
CA THR A 491 32.67 5.18 7.41
C THR A 491 31.31 5.15 6.73
N VAL A 492 30.25 5.18 7.54
CA VAL A 492 28.84 5.15 7.11
C VAL A 492 28.43 6.46 6.42
N MET A 493 29.12 7.55 6.75
CA MET A 493 28.82 8.91 6.29
C MET A 493 29.81 9.33 5.21
N CYS A 494 29.30 9.90 4.12
CA CYS A 494 30.08 10.37 2.98
C CYS A 494 29.69 11.80 2.65
N LYS A 495 30.67 12.67 2.46
CA LYS A 495 30.47 14.07 2.06
C LYS A 495 30.96 14.25 0.64
N LEU A 496 30.14 14.90 -0.18
CA LEU A 496 30.41 15.17 -1.58
C LEU A 496 30.27 16.67 -1.85
N VAL A 497 31.12 17.20 -2.72
CA VAL A 497 31.02 18.58 -3.22
C VAL A 497 30.91 18.52 -4.74
N LEU A 498 29.78 18.97 -5.25
CA LEU A 498 29.58 19.12 -6.69
C LEU A 498 29.79 20.60 -7.05
N GLU A 499 30.81 20.87 -7.85
CA GLU A 499 31.12 22.21 -8.33
C GLU A 499 30.44 22.45 -9.68
N CYS A 500 29.75 23.58 -9.84
CA CYS A 500 29.21 24.03 -11.11
C CYS A 500 29.73 25.42 -11.42
N THR A 501 30.56 25.54 -12.44
CA THR A 501 31.04 26.83 -12.89
C THR A 501 29.93 27.53 -13.71
N VAL A 502 29.53 28.74 -13.31
CA VAL A 502 28.42 29.50 -13.92
C VAL A 502 28.93 30.64 -14.80
N SER A 503 30.05 31.24 -14.43
CA SER A 503 30.77 32.23 -15.22
C SER A 503 32.28 32.10 -14.96
N ALA A 504 33.10 32.82 -15.72
CA ALA A 504 34.57 32.76 -15.58
C ALA A 504 35.08 33.07 -14.15
N VAL A 505 34.26 33.69 -13.30
CA VAL A 505 34.62 34.10 -11.93
C VAL A 505 33.63 33.56 -10.88
N LYS A 506 32.50 32.99 -11.29
CA LYS A 506 31.46 32.50 -10.37
C LYS A 506 31.29 30.99 -10.46
N LYS A 507 31.49 30.33 -9.33
CA LYS A 507 31.17 28.91 -9.10
C LYS A 507 30.03 28.79 -8.10
N GLN A 508 29.20 27.79 -8.30
CA GLN A 508 28.20 27.32 -7.35
C GLN A 508 28.63 25.95 -6.83
N TYR A 509 28.27 25.65 -5.59
CA TYR A 509 28.63 24.43 -4.91
C TYR A 509 27.37 23.78 -4.37
N LEU A 510 27.22 22.48 -4.63
CA LEU A 510 26.19 21.66 -4.02
C LEU A 510 26.89 20.71 -3.04
N LEU A 511 26.71 21.00 -1.75
CA LEU A 511 27.21 20.21 -0.64
C LEU A 511 26.22 19.08 -0.39
N ILE A 512 26.67 17.83 -0.43
CA ILE A 512 25.84 16.66 -0.21
C ILE A 512 26.45 15.82 0.90
N TRP A 513 25.71 15.60 1.98
CA TRP A 513 26.09 14.74 3.08
C TRP A 513 25.18 13.51 3.12
N VAL A 514 25.72 12.37 2.71
CA VAL A 514 25.07 11.07 2.84
C VAL A 514 25.18 10.62 4.30
N MET A 515 24.04 10.59 4.99
CA MET A 515 23.97 10.28 6.42
C MET A 515 23.83 8.79 6.68
N ASP A 516 22.99 8.13 5.87
CA ASP A 516 22.73 6.70 5.96
C ASP A 516 22.36 6.15 4.57
N LYS A 517 23.01 5.07 4.14
CA LYS A 517 22.80 4.47 2.82
C LYS A 517 21.64 3.49 2.82
N GLU A 518 21.40 2.83 3.95
CA GLU A 518 20.48 1.70 4.10
C GLU A 518 19.53 1.94 5.28
N LEU A 519 19.01 3.16 5.40
CA LEU A 519 18.08 3.50 6.45
C LEU A 519 16.79 2.72 6.27
N GLN A 520 16.42 1.94 7.28
CA GLN A 520 15.15 1.25 7.29
C GLN A 520 14.04 2.23 7.67
N VAL A 521 13.04 2.37 6.80
CA VAL A 521 11.85 3.19 7.05
C VAL A 521 10.59 2.33 6.97
N LEU A 522 9.59 2.67 7.78
CA LEU A 522 8.26 2.08 7.74
C LEU A 522 7.26 3.11 7.23
N ARG A 523 6.39 2.71 6.30
CA ARG A 523 5.36 3.56 5.71
C ARG A 523 4.04 2.83 5.57
N ASN A 524 2.93 3.55 5.70
CA ASN A 524 1.62 3.01 5.38
C ASN A 524 1.30 3.16 3.89
N ASN A 525 0.50 2.24 3.35
CA ASN A 525 -0.03 2.33 1.99
C ASN A 525 -1.34 3.12 1.99
N MET A 526 -1.49 4.10 1.10
CA MET A 526 -2.67 4.97 1.04
C MET A 526 -3.99 4.22 0.81
N GLN A 527 -3.95 3.06 0.15
CA GLN A 527 -5.14 2.24 -0.16
C GLN A 527 -5.59 1.35 1.02
N THR A 528 -4.67 0.91 1.89
CA THR A 528 -4.95 -0.01 3.00
C THR A 528 -5.60 0.69 4.20
N ILE A 529 -5.58 2.02 4.19
CA ILE A 529 -6.18 2.88 5.21
C ILE A 529 -7.71 2.74 5.22
N LEU A 530 -8.35 2.31 4.12
CA LEU A 530 -9.80 2.43 3.92
C LEU A 530 -10.71 1.44 4.69
N LEU A 531 -10.17 0.50 5.48
CA LEU A 531 -10.98 -0.66 5.97
C LEU A 531 -10.90 -0.97 7.47
N GLU A 532 -9.91 -0.50 8.24
CA GLU A 532 -9.77 -0.81 9.67
C GLU A 532 -9.11 0.34 10.46
N ASP A 533 -9.41 0.49 11.76
CA ASP A 533 -8.71 1.38 12.72
C ASP A 533 -7.22 0.99 12.96
N ARG A 534 -6.68 0.10 12.13
CA ARG A 534 -5.33 -0.44 12.19
C ARG A 534 -4.55 -0.04 10.94
N ILE A 535 -3.39 0.57 11.17
CA ILE A 535 -2.51 1.00 10.08
C ILE A 535 -1.47 -0.08 9.80
N GLU A 536 -1.56 -0.72 8.63
CA GLU A 536 -0.51 -1.60 8.16
C GLU A 536 0.71 -0.80 7.68
N LEU A 537 1.89 -1.23 8.13
CA LEU A 537 3.17 -0.63 7.76
C LEU A 537 3.96 -1.59 6.87
N HIS A 538 4.61 -1.04 5.85
CA HIS A 538 5.56 -1.72 4.99
C HIS A 538 6.97 -1.20 5.28
N SER A 539 7.93 -2.12 5.40
CA SER A 539 9.33 -1.76 5.57
C SER A 539 10.02 -1.61 4.23
N THR A 540 10.77 -0.53 4.08
CA THR A 540 11.63 -0.29 2.94
C THR A 540 12.97 0.28 3.34
N THR A 541 13.98 0.08 2.50
CA THR A 541 15.32 0.64 2.68
C THR A 541 15.50 1.86 1.79
N VAL A 542 16.00 2.95 2.36
CA VAL A 542 16.18 4.25 1.70
C VAL A 542 17.52 4.87 2.07
N THR A 543 18.06 5.70 1.19
CA THR A 543 19.22 6.55 1.45
C THR A 543 18.77 7.91 1.99
N LYS A 544 19.38 8.35 3.09
CA LYS A 544 19.15 9.63 3.75
C LYS A 544 20.30 10.59 3.45
N ILE A 545 19.97 11.74 2.87
CA ILE A 545 20.93 12.74 2.42
C ILE A 545 20.52 14.11 2.93
N LEU A 546 21.50 14.89 3.39
CA LEU A 546 21.38 16.32 3.58
C LEU A 546 22.06 17.03 2.41
N PHE A 547 21.45 18.06 1.85
CA PHE A 547 22.07 18.85 0.80
C PHE A 547 21.90 20.35 1.04
N LYS A 548 22.87 21.13 0.54
CA LYS A 548 22.88 22.59 0.65
C LYS A 548 23.52 23.19 -0.59
N VAL A 549 22.94 24.27 -1.09
CA VAL A 549 23.47 25.03 -2.23
C VAL A 549 24.18 26.27 -1.71
N GLU A 550 25.40 26.49 -2.19
CA GLU A 550 26.20 27.67 -1.92
C GLU A 550 26.57 28.37 -3.23
N PHE A 551 26.39 29.69 -3.27
CA PHE A 551 26.58 30.49 -4.49
C PHE A 551 27.98 31.10 -4.61
N CYS A 552 28.85 30.85 -3.64
CA CYS A 552 30.23 31.31 -3.59
C CYS A 552 31.11 30.38 -2.74
N MET A 553 32.42 30.57 -2.83
CA MET A 553 33.40 29.87 -2.00
C MET A 553 33.40 30.49 -0.59
N ASN A 554 32.52 30.00 0.29
CA ASN A 554 32.44 30.44 1.68
C ASN A 554 33.32 29.56 2.59
N GLU A 555 33.42 29.89 3.89
CA GLU A 555 34.22 29.14 4.86
C GLU A 555 33.81 27.65 4.95
N GLU A 556 32.52 27.35 4.80
CA GLU A 556 32.00 25.98 4.86
C GLU A 556 32.45 25.15 3.65
N VAL A 557 32.37 25.71 2.43
CA VAL A 557 32.86 25.07 1.20
C VAL A 557 34.37 24.86 1.29
N VAL A 558 35.14 25.86 1.74
CA VAL A 558 36.61 25.72 1.93
C VAL A 558 36.93 24.60 2.91
N SER A 559 36.20 24.51 4.02
CA SER A 559 36.36 23.45 5.01
C SER A 559 36.10 22.07 4.42
N TRP A 560 35.03 21.90 3.63
CA TRP A 560 34.73 20.63 2.98
C TRP A 560 35.74 20.25 1.90
N VAL A 561 36.08 21.17 0.99
CA VAL A 561 37.02 20.87 -0.11
C VAL A 561 38.43 20.57 0.41
N SER A 562 38.82 21.12 1.57
CA SER A 562 40.11 20.84 2.20
C SER A 562 40.15 19.52 2.98
N ASP A 563 38.99 18.92 3.25
CA ASP A 563 38.88 17.66 3.99
C ASP A 563 39.18 16.48 3.03
N PRO A 564 40.25 15.69 3.28
CA PRO A 564 40.61 14.56 2.42
C PRO A 564 39.54 13.45 2.38
N GLY A 565 38.59 13.45 3.31
CA GLY A 565 37.43 12.56 3.32
C GLY A 565 36.27 13.03 2.45
N VAL A 566 36.38 14.18 1.79
CA VAL A 566 35.35 14.73 0.89
C VAL A 566 35.72 14.46 -0.56
N VAL A 567 34.77 13.93 -1.32
CA VAL A 567 34.96 13.72 -2.76
C VAL A 567 34.37 14.89 -3.52
N THR A 568 35.19 15.55 -4.32
CA THR A 568 34.81 16.73 -5.10
C THR A 568 34.84 16.42 -6.59
N THR A 569 33.81 16.86 -7.34
CA THR A 569 33.81 16.77 -8.81
C THR A 569 33.10 17.98 -9.42
N GLU A 570 33.51 18.35 -10.64
CA GLU A 570 32.83 19.37 -11.42
C GLU A 570 31.71 18.74 -12.27
N ILE A 571 30.56 19.41 -12.37
CA ILE A 571 29.38 18.96 -13.11
C ILE A 571 28.87 20.05 -14.08
N SER A 572 28.10 19.65 -15.09
CA SER A 572 27.51 20.60 -16.03
C SER A 572 26.42 21.44 -15.36
N LYS A 573 26.13 22.61 -15.95
CA LYS A 573 25.03 23.47 -15.49
C LYS A 573 23.67 22.77 -15.60
N GLY A 574 23.46 21.97 -16.64
CA GLY A 574 22.23 21.16 -16.80
C GLY A 574 22.08 20.14 -15.68
N MET A 575 23.16 19.41 -15.37
CA MET A 575 23.19 18.45 -14.24
C MET A 575 22.95 19.14 -12.90
N PHE A 576 23.55 20.31 -12.65
CA PHE A 576 23.37 21.04 -11.40
C PHE A 576 21.90 21.44 -11.18
N ASN A 577 21.28 22.05 -12.20
CA ASN A 577 19.90 22.53 -12.08
C ASN A 577 18.89 21.39 -11.99
N ASN A 578 19.00 20.38 -12.87
CA ASN A 578 18.06 19.26 -12.89
C ASN A 578 18.28 18.33 -11.69
N GLY A 579 19.55 18.13 -11.29
CA GLY A 579 19.90 17.42 -10.06
C GLY A 579 19.36 18.11 -8.81
N LEU A 580 19.51 19.43 -8.69
CA LEU A 580 18.93 20.20 -7.59
C LEU A 580 17.40 20.10 -7.58
N ALA A 581 16.74 20.29 -8.73
CA ALA A 581 15.30 20.15 -8.84
C ALA A 581 14.82 18.74 -8.45
N HIS A 582 15.58 17.70 -8.81
CA HIS A 582 15.33 16.32 -8.38
C HIS A 582 15.47 16.15 -6.87
N LEU A 583 16.54 16.68 -6.25
CA LEU A 583 16.74 16.65 -4.80
C LEU A 583 15.61 17.36 -4.06
N GLU A 584 15.20 18.55 -4.53
CA GLU A 584 14.08 19.31 -3.98
C GLU A 584 12.75 18.55 -4.10
N LYS A 585 12.47 17.99 -5.28
CA LYS A 585 11.28 17.14 -5.51
C LYS A 585 11.25 15.93 -4.59
N MET A 586 12.39 15.27 -4.37
CA MET A 586 12.47 14.13 -3.46
C MET A 586 12.37 14.56 -1.99
N SER A 587 12.86 15.75 -1.66
CA SER A 587 12.74 16.35 -0.33
C SER A 587 11.29 16.69 0.05
N GLN A 588 10.42 16.97 -0.92
CA GLN A 588 8.98 17.14 -0.68
C GLN A 588 8.30 15.91 -0.10
N LYS A 589 8.90 14.71 -0.23
CA LYS A 589 8.41 13.47 0.41
C LYS A 589 8.62 13.47 1.93
N VAL A 590 9.45 14.38 2.45
CA VAL A 590 9.64 14.60 3.88
C VAL A 590 8.70 15.73 4.33
N PRO A 591 7.96 15.56 5.45
CA PRO A 591 7.09 16.62 5.94
C PRO A 591 7.87 17.92 6.19
N GLU A 592 7.24 19.05 5.90
CA GLU A 592 7.88 20.38 5.85
C GLU A 592 8.67 20.73 7.12
N CYS A 593 8.09 20.45 8.30
CA CYS A 593 8.70 20.71 9.60
C CYS A 593 9.98 19.89 9.87
N PHE A 594 10.28 18.85 9.08
CA PHE A 594 11.51 18.04 9.18
C PHE A 594 12.43 18.21 7.97
N ARG A 595 12.04 19.05 7.01
CA ARG A 595 12.78 19.20 5.75
C ARG A 595 14.09 19.96 5.92
N ASN A 596 14.16 20.88 6.87
CA ASN A 596 15.33 21.75 7.03
C ASN A 596 16.01 21.51 8.39
N THR A 597 17.34 21.41 8.40
CA THR A 597 18.15 21.28 9.62
C THR A 597 19.49 21.96 9.40
N ASN A 598 19.82 22.94 10.26
CA ASN A 598 21.10 23.67 10.21
C ASN A 598 21.42 24.28 8.83
N GLY A 599 20.41 24.74 8.09
CA GLY A 599 20.58 25.29 6.73
C GLY A 599 20.75 24.24 5.63
N TYR A 600 20.67 22.95 5.96
CA TYR A 600 20.62 21.85 5.00
C TYR A 600 19.18 21.38 4.79
N CYS A 601 18.87 20.96 3.56
CA CYS A 601 17.62 20.34 3.19
C CYS A 601 17.77 18.80 3.24
N LEU A 602 16.77 18.11 3.81
CA LEU A 602 16.74 16.68 4.02
C LEU A 602 16.00 15.98 2.90
N MET A 603 16.59 14.91 2.38
CA MET A 603 16.00 14.03 1.37
C MET A 603 16.09 12.56 1.80
N VAL A 604 15.04 11.79 1.48
CA VAL A 604 14.98 10.34 1.69
C VAL A 604 14.47 9.63 0.43
N ALA A 605 15.26 8.72 -0.14
CA ALA A 605 14.92 8.04 -1.40
C ALA A 605 15.34 6.55 -1.41
N HIS A 606 14.50 5.67 -1.99
CA HIS A 606 14.73 4.21 -2.09
C HIS A 606 16.03 3.82 -2.80
N LYS A 607 16.34 4.58 -3.83
CA LYS A 607 17.63 4.72 -4.47
C LYS A 607 17.72 6.20 -4.82
N ILE A 608 18.92 6.75 -4.92
CA ILE A 608 19.09 8.07 -5.55
C ILE A 608 18.47 8.06 -6.97
N CYS A 609 18.34 6.84 -7.55
CA CYS A 609 18.22 6.49 -8.96
C CYS A 609 16.92 5.81 -9.44
N SER A 610 15.73 6.12 -8.93
CA SER A 610 14.51 5.67 -9.64
C SER A 610 13.47 6.76 -9.79
N THR A 611 13.43 7.34 -10.98
CA THR A 611 12.20 7.90 -11.57
C THR A 611 11.10 6.83 -11.70
N SER A 612 11.50 5.57 -11.91
CA SER A 612 10.63 4.44 -12.22
C SER A 612 10.04 3.66 -11.04
N CYS A 613 10.26 4.06 -9.78
CA CYS A 613 9.38 3.63 -8.68
C CYS A 613 8.29 4.68 -8.46
N ALA A 614 7.54 4.93 -9.53
CA ALA A 614 6.18 5.42 -9.42
C ALA A 614 5.31 4.27 -8.89
N VAL A 615 5.16 4.18 -7.56
CA VAL A 615 3.83 3.88 -7.06
C VAL A 615 3.05 5.18 -7.28
N GLU A 616 2.07 5.13 -8.17
CA GLU A 616 1.32 6.29 -8.66
C GLU A 616 0.83 7.20 -7.52
N LEU A 617 1.26 8.46 -7.56
CA LEU A 617 0.54 9.61 -6.98
C LEU A 617 -0.22 10.36 -8.09
N ARG A 618 -0.83 9.62 -9.04
CA ARG A 618 -1.66 10.21 -10.09
C ARG A 618 -3.13 10.26 -9.65
N SER A 619 -3.48 11.27 -8.85
CA SER A 619 -4.86 11.79 -8.80
C SER A 619 -4.97 13.17 -8.16
N TRP A 620 -4.03 14.09 -8.44
CA TRP A 620 -4.10 15.48 -7.99
C TRP A 620 -3.78 16.43 -9.15
N ALA A 621 -4.56 16.32 -10.22
CA ALA A 621 -4.70 17.36 -11.23
C ALA A 621 -6.18 17.77 -11.26
N ILE A 622 -6.52 18.79 -10.47
CA ILE A 622 -7.71 19.60 -10.76
C ILE A 622 -7.31 20.47 -11.96
N PRO A 623 -8.07 20.49 -13.06
CA PRO A 623 -7.72 21.31 -14.22
C PRO A 623 -7.70 22.80 -13.83
N PRO A 624 -6.79 23.61 -14.39
CA PRO A 624 -6.88 25.06 -14.28
C PRO A 624 -8.10 25.53 -15.07
N THR A 625 -9.20 25.83 -14.38
CA THR A 625 -10.20 26.73 -14.93
C THR A 625 -9.61 28.13 -15.02
N MET A 626 -9.99 28.80 -16.11
CA MET A 626 -9.37 29.96 -16.71
C MET A 626 -9.22 31.16 -15.77
N MET A 627 -8.19 31.94 -16.09
CA MET A 627 -8.01 33.36 -15.76
C MET A 627 -9.32 34.15 -15.78
N GLU A 628 -9.47 35.04 -14.79
CA GLU A 628 -9.35 36.48 -15.09
C GLU A 628 -7.92 36.93 -14.75
#